data_AF-A0A544UA09-F1
#
_entry.id   AF-A0A544UA09-F1
#
_cell.length_a   1.000
_cell.length_b   1.000
_cell.length_c   1.000
_cell.angle_alpha   90.00
_cell.angle_beta   90.00
_cell.angle_gamma   90.00
#
_symmetry.space_group_name_H-M   'P 1'
#
loop_
_entity.id
_entity.type
_entity.pdbx_description
1 polymer ?
#
loop_
_entity_poly.entity_id
_entity_poly.type
_entity_poly.pdbx_seq_one_letter_code
_entity_poly.pdbx_strand_id
1 'polypeptide(L)'
;MRFIKFLLIIVIFIGVIGYGVYHYGMKYASDKVVDTISTELEQSGQMDEIKNTIERDPQLKSFMEEAKTADSSKLPFTTKEEATKVIIQKVGISELNNIRVKVQNGSMTKEQVIQEMEGKLTDEEITALKVVIYKELYK
;
A
#
# COMPACT_ATOMS: atom_id res chain seq x y z
N MET A 1 4.29 -12.62 -29.44
CA MET A 1 4.49 -13.70 -28.43
C MET A 1 5.47 -13.33 -27.28
N ARG A 2 5.86 -12.06 -27.09
CA ARG A 2 6.72 -11.65 -25.95
C ARG A 2 5.89 -11.14 -24.75
N PHE A 3 4.75 -10.49 -25.02
CA PHE A 3 3.84 -9.95 -24.00
C PHE A 3 3.12 -11.04 -23.18
N ILE A 4 2.66 -12.12 -23.81
CA ILE A 4 2.07 -13.28 -23.10
C ILE A 4 3.08 -13.91 -22.13
N LYS A 5 4.36 -13.99 -22.51
CA LYS A 5 5.40 -14.56 -21.63
C LYS A 5 5.68 -13.66 -20.43
N PHE A 6 5.59 -12.33 -20.60
CA PHE A 6 5.77 -11.36 -19.52
C PHE A 6 4.59 -11.35 -18.53
N LEU A 7 3.35 -11.38 -19.03
CA LEU A 7 2.15 -11.50 -18.20
C LEU A 7 2.13 -12.81 -17.39
N LEU A 8 2.59 -13.91 -17.98
CA LEU A 8 2.63 -15.21 -17.31
C LEU A 8 3.65 -15.24 -16.16
N ILE A 9 4.78 -14.54 -16.29
CA ILE A 9 5.78 -14.38 -15.23
C ILE A 9 5.22 -13.54 -14.06
N ILE A 10 4.51 -12.45 -14.34
CA ILE A 10 3.87 -11.61 -13.32
C ILE A 10 2.80 -12.40 -12.55
N VAL A 11 1.99 -13.20 -13.25
CA VAL A 11 0.97 -14.05 -12.62
C VAL A 11 1.59 -15.14 -11.74
N ILE A 12 2.71 -15.74 -12.16
CA ILE A 12 3.46 -16.70 -11.33
C ILE A 12 4.04 -16.02 -10.09
N PHE A 13 4.61 -14.81 -10.23
CA PHE A 13 5.17 -14.06 -9.10
C PHE A 13 4.11 -13.71 -8.05
N ILE A 14 2.94 -13.24 -8.49
CA ILE A 14 1.79 -12.96 -7.62
C ILE A 14 1.26 -14.24 -6.97
N GLY A 15 1.27 -15.37 -7.69
CA GLY A 15 0.88 -16.67 -7.16
C GLY A 15 1.82 -17.20 -6.07
N VAL A 16 3.13 -17.03 -6.23
CA VAL A 16 4.14 -17.45 -5.23
C VAL A 16 4.06 -16.57 -3.97
N ILE A 17 3.90 -15.25 -4.14
CA ILE A 17 3.69 -14.32 -3.03
C ILE A 17 2.36 -14.63 -2.32
N GLY A 18 1.29 -14.93 -3.07
CA GLY A 18 -0.01 -15.32 -2.52
C GLY A 18 0.03 -16.63 -1.74
N TYR A 19 0.77 -17.63 -2.23
CA TYR A 19 0.93 -18.93 -1.57
C TYR A 19 1.75 -18.83 -0.28
N GLY A 20 2.80 -18.00 -0.27
CA GLY A 20 3.62 -17.75 0.92
C GLY A 20 2.83 -17.11 2.07
N VAL A 21 1.92 -16.19 1.75
CA VAL A 21 1.03 -15.56 2.74
C VAL A 21 0.01 -16.55 3.29
N TYR A 22 -0.55 -17.44 2.46
CA TYR A 22 -1.60 -18.37 2.87
C TYR A 22 -1.08 -19.53 3.73
N HIS A 23 0.12 -20.04 3.47
CA HIS A 23 0.66 -21.20 4.20
C HIS A 23 1.53 -20.84 5.43
N TYR A 24 2.14 -19.64 5.46
CA TYR A 24 3.03 -19.21 6.54
C TYR A 24 2.56 -17.96 7.31
N GLY A 25 1.44 -17.35 6.92
CA GLY A 25 1.03 -16.01 7.38
C GLY A 25 0.43 -15.89 8.79
N MET A 26 0.24 -16.97 9.55
CA MET A 26 -0.50 -16.88 10.82
C MET A 26 0.33 -16.67 12.10
N LYS A 27 1.65 -16.40 12.04
CA LYS A 27 2.39 -16.15 13.30
C LYS A 27 3.65 -15.30 13.28
N TYR A 28 3.98 -14.63 12.17
CA TYR A 28 5.24 -13.88 12.07
C TYR A 28 5.01 -12.37 12.13
N ALA A 29 5.75 -11.73 13.03
CA ALA A 29 5.72 -10.31 13.40
C ALA A 29 5.57 -9.39 12.18
N SER A 30 4.66 -8.41 12.28
CA SER A 30 4.43 -7.36 11.27
C SER A 30 5.75 -6.76 10.75
N ASP A 31 6.73 -6.61 11.63
CA ASP A 31 8.06 -6.08 11.36
C ASP A 31 8.76 -6.80 10.19
N LYS A 32 8.76 -8.15 10.15
CA LYS A 32 9.42 -8.90 9.05
C LYS A 32 8.70 -8.77 7.71
N VAL A 33 7.38 -8.63 7.73
CA VAL A 33 6.58 -8.46 6.50
C VAL A 33 6.84 -7.08 5.91
N VAL A 34 6.91 -6.05 6.76
CA VAL A 34 7.24 -4.68 6.34
C VAL A 34 8.66 -4.62 5.76
N ASP A 35 9.64 -5.23 6.41
CA ASP A 35 11.04 -5.24 5.94
C ASP A 35 11.18 -5.96 4.59
N THR A 36 10.52 -7.10 4.43
CA THR A 36 10.61 -7.89 3.18
C THR A 36 9.96 -7.14 2.02
N ILE A 37 8.76 -6.59 2.21
CA ILE A 37 8.06 -5.81 1.17
C ILE A 37 8.86 -4.55 0.82
N SER A 38 9.42 -3.85 1.82
CA SER A 38 10.22 -2.64 1.59
C SER A 38 11.48 -2.95 0.78
N THR A 39 12.20 -4.00 1.17
CA THR A 39 13.42 -4.43 0.48
C THR A 39 13.12 -4.83 -0.97
N GLU A 40 12.05 -5.59 -1.20
CA GLU A 40 11.65 -6.00 -2.56
C GLU A 40 11.23 -4.80 -3.42
N LEU A 41 10.48 -3.84 -2.85
CA LEU A 41 10.05 -2.62 -3.56
C LEU A 41 11.23 -1.72 -3.94
N GLU A 42 12.20 -1.54 -3.05
CA GLU A 42 13.42 -0.77 -3.31
C GLU A 42 14.30 -1.45 -4.37
N GLN A 43 14.49 -2.76 -4.27
CA GLN A 43 15.36 -3.50 -5.20
C GLN A 43 14.75 -3.70 -6.60
N SER A 44 13.42 -3.73 -6.71
CA SER A 44 12.72 -4.01 -7.97
C SER A 44 12.52 -2.78 -8.86
N GLY A 45 12.84 -1.58 -8.39
CA GLY A 45 12.54 -0.32 -9.08
C GLY A 45 11.03 -0.01 -9.13
N GLN A 46 10.21 -0.75 -8.39
CA GLN A 46 8.77 -0.53 -8.31
C GLN A 46 8.43 0.80 -7.63
N MET A 47 9.35 1.36 -6.83
CA MET A 47 9.16 2.67 -6.21
C MET A 47 8.99 3.80 -7.24
N ASP A 48 9.79 3.77 -8.32
CA ASP A 48 9.68 4.75 -9.40
C ASP A 48 8.36 4.59 -10.19
N GLU A 49 7.88 3.36 -10.35
CA GLU A 49 6.59 3.10 -11.00
C GLU A 49 5.42 3.61 -10.15
N ILE A 50 5.48 3.41 -8.83
CA ILE A 50 4.49 3.92 -7.87
C ILE A 50 4.49 5.45 -7.90
N LYS A 51 5.67 6.09 -7.83
CA LYS A 51 5.81 7.54 -7.91
C LYS A 51 5.23 8.09 -9.22
N ASN A 52 5.59 7.51 -10.36
CA ASN A 52 5.04 7.89 -11.66
C ASN A 52 3.52 7.72 -11.72
N THR A 53 2.98 6.66 -11.12
CA THR A 53 1.53 6.44 -11.06
C THR A 53 0.83 7.52 -10.26
N ILE A 54 1.40 7.92 -9.12
CA ILE A 54 0.89 9.00 -8.28
C ILE A 54 0.95 10.35 -8.99
N GLU A 55 2.06 10.66 -9.66
CA GLU A 55 2.23 11.94 -10.35
C GLU A 55 1.28 12.09 -11.56
N ARG A 56 0.89 10.98 -12.19
CA ARG A 56 -0.01 10.95 -13.35
C ARG A 56 -1.49 10.92 -12.98
N ASP A 57 -1.81 10.62 -11.72
CA ASP A 57 -3.17 10.58 -11.20
C ASP A 57 -3.45 11.87 -10.42
N PRO A 58 -4.32 12.77 -10.92
CA PRO A 58 -4.56 14.08 -10.29
C PRO A 58 -5.01 13.98 -8.83
N GLN A 59 -5.77 12.94 -8.48
CA GLN A 59 -6.26 12.73 -7.12
C GLN A 59 -5.13 12.31 -6.19
N LEU A 60 -4.33 11.32 -6.61
CA LEU A 60 -3.19 10.87 -5.81
C LEU A 60 -2.12 11.96 -5.68
N LYS A 61 -1.94 12.77 -6.73
CA LYS A 61 -1.05 13.94 -6.68
C LYS A 61 -1.51 14.98 -5.66
N SER A 62 -2.82 15.26 -5.56
CA SER A 62 -3.36 16.14 -4.52
C SER A 62 -2.98 15.65 -3.12
N PHE A 63 -3.09 14.34 -2.88
CA PHE A 63 -2.72 13.75 -1.59
C PHE A 63 -1.25 13.95 -1.24
N MET A 64 -0.35 13.97 -2.23
CA MET A 64 1.08 14.25 -1.99
C MET A 64 1.34 15.72 -1.69
N GLU A 65 0.64 16.64 -2.33
CA GLU A 65 0.75 18.08 -2.03
C GLU A 65 0.19 18.41 -0.63
N GLU A 66 -0.92 17.76 -0.25
CA GLU A 66 -1.46 17.81 1.12
C GLU A 66 -0.45 17.27 2.13
N ALA A 67 0.14 16.09 1.84
CA ALA A 67 1.17 15.50 2.70
C ALA A 67 2.39 16.40 2.90
N LYS A 68 2.81 17.09 1.85
CA LYS A 68 3.97 17.99 1.88
C LYS A 68 3.75 19.21 2.79
N THR A 69 2.52 19.67 2.92
CA THR A 69 2.16 20.85 3.72
C THR A 69 1.64 20.51 5.11
N ALA A 70 1.35 19.24 5.38
CA ALA A 70 0.86 18.76 6.67
C ALA A 70 1.93 18.85 7.77
N ASP A 71 1.51 19.31 8.95
CA ASP A 71 2.36 19.36 10.15
C ASP A 71 2.54 17.96 10.75
N SER A 72 3.69 17.34 10.45
CA SER A 72 4.06 16.00 10.93
C SER A 72 4.04 15.86 12.46
N SER A 73 4.15 16.96 13.22
CA SER A 73 4.29 16.94 14.67
C SER A 73 2.98 16.64 15.40
N LYS A 74 1.84 16.79 14.71
CA LYS A 74 0.49 16.62 15.26
C LYS A 74 -0.20 15.35 14.79
N LEU A 75 0.50 14.53 13.99
CA LEU A 75 -0.08 13.35 13.38
C LEU A 75 -0.08 12.16 14.36
N PRO A 76 -1.12 11.30 14.31
CA PRO A 76 -1.24 10.15 15.21
C PRO A 76 -0.11 9.12 15.07
N PHE A 77 0.61 9.14 13.95
CA PHE A 77 1.80 8.36 13.69
C PHE A 77 2.63 9.00 12.58
N THR A 78 3.91 8.64 12.49
CA THR A 78 4.82 9.22 11.48
C THR A 78 5.74 8.21 10.81
N THR A 79 5.66 6.94 11.23
CA THR A 79 6.51 5.86 10.72
C THR A 79 5.69 4.83 9.94
N LYS A 80 6.39 4.06 9.09
CA LYS A 80 5.79 3.00 8.27
C LYS A 80 5.24 1.86 9.11
N GLU A 81 5.95 1.52 10.19
CA GLU A 81 5.61 0.44 11.11
C GLU A 81 4.31 0.78 11.87
N GLU A 82 4.21 2.01 12.38
CA GLU A 82 3.00 2.50 13.03
C GLU A 82 1.83 2.58 12.05
N ALA A 83 2.04 3.13 10.84
CA ALA A 83 1.04 3.19 9.80
C ALA A 83 0.48 1.80 9.46
N THR A 84 1.37 0.81 9.30
CA THR A 84 0.99 -0.59 9.03
C THR A 84 0.15 -1.15 10.17
N LYS A 85 0.56 -0.90 11.42
CA LYS A 85 -0.19 -1.34 12.61
C LYS A 85 -1.58 -0.71 12.66
N VAL A 86 -1.70 0.60 12.43
CA VAL A 86 -2.98 1.32 12.44
C VAL A 86 -3.90 0.79 11.35
N ILE A 87 -3.41 0.60 10.12
CA ILE A 87 -4.19 0.03 9.02
C ILE A 87 -4.69 -1.38 9.38
N ILE A 88 -3.81 -2.24 9.90
CA ILE A 88 -4.18 -3.59 10.33
C ILE A 88 -5.23 -3.55 11.44
N GLN A 89 -5.11 -2.64 12.40
CA GLN A 89 -6.04 -2.52 13.53
C GLN A 89 -7.41 -1.96 13.12
N LYS A 90 -7.45 -0.98 12.21
CA LYS A 90 -8.67 -0.27 11.81
C LYS A 90 -9.42 -0.97 10.69
N VAL A 91 -8.68 -1.48 9.70
CA VAL A 91 -9.26 -2.11 8.51
C VAL A 91 -9.39 -3.62 8.71
N GLY A 92 -8.42 -4.24 9.38
CA GLY A 92 -8.38 -5.68 9.60
C GLY A 92 -7.71 -6.44 8.44
N ILE A 93 -6.93 -7.47 8.77
CA ILE A 93 -6.19 -8.29 7.78
C ILE A 93 -7.14 -8.95 6.77
N SER A 94 -8.29 -9.45 7.23
CA SER A 94 -9.28 -10.09 6.37
C SER A 94 -9.86 -9.11 5.34
N GLU A 95 -10.15 -7.88 5.74
CA GLU A 95 -10.67 -6.88 4.82
C GLU A 95 -9.58 -6.37 3.86
N LEU A 96 -8.36 -6.15 4.34
CA LEU A 96 -7.24 -5.79 3.47
C LEU A 96 -7.03 -6.85 2.37
N ASN A 97 -7.18 -8.13 2.71
CA ASN A 97 -7.15 -9.21 1.73
C ASN A 97 -8.36 -9.17 0.78
N ASN A 98 -9.55 -8.88 1.28
CA ASN A 98 -10.76 -8.72 0.46
C ASN A 98 -10.60 -7.59 -0.57
N ILE A 99 -10.14 -6.42 -0.13
CA ILE A 99 -9.84 -5.26 -0.98
C ILE A 99 -8.81 -5.66 -2.05
N ARG A 100 -7.71 -6.32 -1.65
CA ARG A 100 -6.69 -6.80 -2.60
C ARG A 100 -7.29 -7.69 -3.68
N VAL A 101 -8.09 -8.68 -3.31
CA VAL A 101 -8.74 -9.60 -4.26
C VAL A 101 -9.69 -8.85 -5.19
N LYS A 102 -10.49 -7.93 -4.65
CA LYS A 102 -11.46 -7.12 -5.43
C LYS A 102 -10.78 -6.14 -6.39
N VAL A 103 -9.64 -5.57 -6.01
CA VAL A 103 -8.85 -4.74 -6.93
C VAL A 103 -8.21 -5.59 -8.02
N GLN A 104 -7.64 -6.75 -7.67
CA GLN A 104 -6.98 -7.65 -8.62
C GLN A 104 -7.94 -8.23 -9.68
N ASN A 105 -9.17 -8.54 -9.29
CA ASN A 105 -10.19 -9.04 -10.21
C ASN A 105 -10.98 -7.92 -10.92
N GLY A 106 -10.67 -6.65 -10.63
CA GLY A 106 -11.33 -5.47 -11.21
C GLY A 106 -12.75 -5.19 -10.70
N SER A 107 -13.21 -5.85 -9.63
CA SER A 107 -14.52 -5.59 -9.01
C SER A 107 -14.55 -4.39 -8.06
N MET A 108 -13.39 -3.80 -7.75
CA MET A 108 -13.29 -2.58 -6.97
C MET A 108 -12.30 -1.59 -7.61
N THR A 109 -12.73 -0.34 -7.78
CA THR A 109 -11.89 0.73 -8.33
C THR A 109 -11.05 1.41 -7.24
N LYS A 110 -10.06 2.20 -7.65
CA LYS A 110 -9.21 2.96 -6.71
C LYS A 110 -10.04 3.89 -5.82
N GLU A 111 -11.05 4.54 -6.38
CA GLU A 111 -11.93 5.48 -5.69
C GLU A 111 -12.75 4.77 -4.62
N GLN A 112 -13.24 3.55 -4.92
CA GLN A 112 -13.95 2.73 -3.93
C GLN A 112 -13.02 2.29 -2.79
N VAL A 113 -11.75 2.00 -3.08
CA VAL A 113 -10.76 1.72 -2.04
C VAL A 113 -10.54 2.95 -1.15
N ILE A 114 -10.41 4.13 -1.74
CA ILE A 114 -10.24 5.38 -0.98
C ILE A 114 -11.45 5.60 -0.07
N GLN A 115 -12.67 5.44 -0.59
CA GLN A 115 -13.90 5.56 0.20
C GLN A 115 -13.98 4.53 1.35
N GLU A 116 -13.59 3.28 1.10
CA GLU A 116 -13.57 2.23 2.13
C GLU A 116 -12.55 2.58 3.25
N MET A 117 -11.41 3.17 2.88
CA MET A 117 -10.40 3.61 3.85
C MET A 117 -10.86 4.85 4.62
N GLU A 118 -11.48 5.83 3.95
CA GLU A 118 -12.11 7.02 4.56
C GLU A 118 -13.23 6.65 5.54
N GLY A 119 -13.92 5.53 5.30
CA GLY A 119 -14.95 5.02 6.22
C GLY A 119 -14.39 4.39 7.51
N LYS A 120 -13.11 4.03 7.57
CA LYS A 120 -12.50 3.29 8.70
C LYS A 120 -11.42 4.05 9.45
N LEU A 121 -10.84 5.04 8.81
CA LEU A 121 -9.75 5.86 9.35
C LEU A 121 -10.27 7.26 9.63
N THR A 122 -9.73 7.92 10.65
CA THR A 122 -10.02 9.34 10.87
C THR A 122 -9.27 10.21 9.86
N ASP A 123 -9.72 11.45 9.65
CA ASP A 123 -9.04 12.42 8.77
C ASP A 123 -7.57 12.62 9.16
N GLU A 124 -7.27 12.60 10.46
CA GLU A 124 -5.92 12.70 11.01
C GLU A 124 -5.07 11.47 10.67
N GLU A 125 -5.66 10.27 10.78
CA GLU A 125 -5.00 9.01 10.42
C GLU A 125 -4.74 8.93 8.91
N ILE A 126 -5.69 9.38 8.08
CA ILE A 126 -5.53 9.46 6.62
C ILE A 126 -4.41 10.44 6.26
N THR A 127 -4.40 11.61 6.90
CA THR A 127 -3.33 12.60 6.70
C THR A 127 -1.97 12.02 7.10
N ALA A 128 -1.90 11.32 8.23
CA ALA A 128 -0.70 10.61 8.66
C ALA A 128 -0.23 9.56 7.64
N LEU A 129 -1.15 8.77 7.05
CA LEU A 129 -0.82 7.84 5.97
C LEU A 129 -0.22 8.56 4.76
N LYS A 130 -0.85 9.65 4.30
CA LYS A 130 -0.35 10.43 3.15
C LYS A 130 1.06 10.95 3.41
N VAL A 131 1.34 11.45 4.62
CA VAL A 131 2.66 11.95 5.03
C VAL A 131 3.72 10.84 5.09
N VAL A 132 3.38 9.69 5.65
CA VAL A 132 4.29 8.53 5.68
C VAL A 132 4.63 8.09 4.26
N ILE A 133 3.62 7.94 3.39
CA ILE A 133 3.81 7.55 1.98
C ILE A 133 4.70 8.57 1.25
N TYR A 134 4.44 9.87 1.44
CA TYR A 134 5.27 10.93 0.86
C TYR A 134 6.73 10.83 1.32
N LYS A 135 6.96 10.64 2.62
CA LYS A 135 8.33 10.47 3.12
C LYS A 135 9.01 9.26 2.51
N GLU A 136 8.33 8.13 2.39
CA GLU A 136 8.92 6.91 1.81
C GLU A 136 9.21 7.04 0.31
N LEU A 137 8.37 7.74 -0.46
CA LEU A 137 8.52 7.89 -1.91
C LEU A 137 9.56 8.93 -2.33
N TYR A 138 9.83 9.92 -1.48
CA TYR A 138 10.68 11.07 -1.78
C TYR A 138 11.92 11.19 -0.88
N LYS A 139 12.21 10.15 -0.08
CA LYS A 139 13.46 9.95 0.65
C LYS A 139 14.58 9.52 -0.30
#